data_AF-A0A2S5MEM7-F1
#
_entry.id   AF-A0A2S5MEM7-F1
#
_cell.length_a   1.000
_cell.length_b   1.000
_cell.length_c   1.000
_cell.angle_alpha   90.00
_cell.angle_beta   90.00
_cell.angle_gamma   90.00
#
_symmetry.space_group_name_H-M   'P 1'
#
loop_
_entity.id
_entity.type
_entity.pdbx_description
1 polymer ?
#
loop_
_entity_poly.entity_id
_entity_poly.type
_entity_poly.pdbx_seq_one_letter_code
_entity_poly.pdbx_strand_id
1 'polypeptide(L)'
;MRRTQQRGVSRVGPELQPDVPLMEVALYALLNPATIIVAFLLGRKADEPAKILIAAFAGAFAGVVVLYVAALLQISDAPTLGRAAAGIFAASMIAGLVYARIGYAFKR
;
A
#
# COMPACT_ATOMS: atom_id res chain seq x y z
N MET A 1 -41.20 -45.79 0.27
CA MET A 1 -39.75 -45.47 0.21
C MET A 1 -39.56 -43.96 0.29
N ARG A 2 -39.17 -43.44 1.46
CA ARG A 2 -39.01 -42.01 1.75
C ARG A 2 -37.63 -41.54 1.27
N ARG A 3 -37.58 -40.67 0.25
CA ARG A 3 -36.39 -39.85 -0.03
C ARG A 3 -36.31 -38.77 1.04
N THR A 4 -35.64 -39.08 2.14
CA THR A 4 -35.15 -38.09 3.11
C THR A 4 -33.99 -37.36 2.46
N GLN A 5 -34.35 -36.37 1.64
CA GLN A 5 -33.46 -35.39 1.06
C GLN A 5 -32.78 -34.66 2.23
N GLN A 6 -31.51 -35.00 2.47
CA GLN A 6 -30.64 -34.28 3.37
C GLN A 6 -30.59 -32.81 2.91
N ARG A 7 -31.40 -31.94 3.53
CA ARG A 7 -31.11 -30.51 3.57
C ARG A 7 -29.92 -30.35 4.51
N GLY A 8 -28.73 -30.62 3.97
CA GLY A 8 -27.52 -30.05 4.52
C GLY A 8 -27.72 -28.55 4.53
N VAL A 9 -27.90 -28.00 5.72
CA VAL A 9 -27.78 -26.57 5.94
C VAL A 9 -26.32 -26.26 5.62
N SER A 10 -26.03 -25.91 4.37
CA SER A 10 -24.79 -25.25 4.01
C SER A 10 -24.77 -23.97 4.82
N ARG A 11 -24.10 -24.03 5.98
CA ARG A 11 -23.72 -22.84 6.73
C ARG A 11 -22.79 -22.10 5.77
N VAL A 12 -23.34 -21.15 5.01
CA VAL A 12 -22.54 -20.16 4.30
C VAL A 12 -21.90 -19.36 5.41
N GLY A 13 -20.74 -19.84 5.88
CA GLY A 13 -19.83 -19.02 6.68
C GLY A 13 -19.45 -17.80 5.84
N PRO A 14 -18.97 -16.72 6.46
CA PRO A 14 -18.49 -15.57 5.71
C PRO A 14 -17.51 -16.06 4.63
N GLU A 15 -17.80 -15.81 3.35
CA GLU A 15 -16.84 -16.09 2.28
C GLU A 15 -15.65 -15.17 2.50
N LEU A 16 -14.60 -15.69 3.14
CA LEU A 16 -13.35 -14.98 3.32
C LEU A 16 -12.76 -14.78 1.93
N GLN A 17 -12.67 -13.52 1.52
CA GLN A 17 -12.02 -13.18 0.25
C GLN A 17 -10.55 -13.63 0.31
N PRO A 18 -9.97 -14.11 -0.81
CA PRO A 18 -8.60 -14.61 -0.84
C PRO A 18 -7.61 -13.57 -0.30
N ASP A 19 -6.66 -13.99 0.53
CA ASP A 19 -5.63 -13.10 1.07
C ASP A 19 -4.82 -12.45 -0.04
N VAL A 20 -4.48 -11.17 0.11
CA VAL A 20 -3.58 -10.49 -0.81
C VAL A 20 -2.13 -10.93 -0.49
N PRO A 21 -1.35 -11.38 -1.48
CA PRO A 21 0.04 -11.78 -1.25
C PRO A 21 0.88 -10.64 -0.68
N LEU A 22 1.63 -10.90 0.41
CA LEU A 22 2.51 -9.90 1.02
C LEU A 22 3.58 -9.38 0.05
N MET A 23 4.01 -10.21 -0.90
CA MET A 23 4.96 -9.82 -1.94
C MET A 23 4.42 -8.68 -2.80
N GLU A 24 3.15 -8.74 -3.20
CA GLU A 24 2.54 -7.67 -3.99
C GLU A 24 2.49 -6.37 -3.19
N VAL A 25 2.06 -6.43 -1.93
CA VAL A 25 2.04 -5.29 -1.02
C VAL A 25 3.43 -4.66 -0.89
N ALA A 26 4.46 -5.48 -0.73
CA ALA A 26 5.84 -5.03 -0.61
C ALA A 26 6.33 -4.36 -1.91
N LEU A 27 6.04 -4.94 -3.07
CA LEU A 27 6.41 -4.38 -4.37
C LEU A 27 5.72 -3.03 -4.62
N TYR A 28 4.40 -2.95 -4.39
CA TYR A 28 3.63 -1.71 -4.53
C TYR A 28 4.04 -0.62 -3.54
N ALA A 29 4.66 -0.97 -2.42
CA ALA A 29 5.15 0.00 -1.45
C ALA A 29 6.59 0.45 -1.75
N LEU A 30 7.49 -0.52 -1.98
CA LEU A 30 8.91 -0.27 -2.10
C LEU A 30 9.28 0.32 -3.47
N LEU A 31 8.68 -0.21 -4.55
CA LEU A 31 9.02 0.19 -5.91
C LEU A 31 8.09 1.25 -6.48
N ASN A 32 7.34 1.94 -5.62
CA ASN A 32 6.43 2.99 -6.06
C ASN A 32 7.22 4.26 -6.40
N PRO A 33 7.23 4.70 -7.67
CA PRO A 33 7.99 5.87 -8.07
C PRO A 33 7.54 7.15 -7.35
N ALA A 34 6.24 7.28 -7.06
CA ALA A 34 5.73 8.45 -6.35
C ALA A 34 6.18 8.46 -4.88
N THR A 35 6.14 7.31 -4.20
CA THR A 35 6.70 7.19 -2.83
C THR A 35 8.17 7.57 -2.80
N ILE A 36 8.96 7.02 -3.73
CA ILE A 36 10.41 7.26 -3.81
C ILE A 36 10.71 8.74 -4.03
N ILE A 37 10.14 9.34 -5.09
CA ILE A 37 10.44 10.71 -5.50
C ILE A 37 10.02 11.70 -4.43
N VAL A 38 8.78 11.59 -3.93
CA VAL A 38 8.24 12.55 -2.95
C VAL A 38 8.98 12.43 -1.62
N ALA A 39 9.16 11.21 -1.09
CA ALA A 39 9.88 11.03 0.17
C ALA A 39 11.33 11.53 0.08
N PHE A 40 12.04 11.20 -1.01
CA PHE A 40 13.42 11.64 -1.21
C PHE A 40 13.55 13.16 -1.32
N LEU A 41 12.72 13.79 -2.15
CA LEU A 41 12.78 15.25 -2.37
C LEU A 41 12.39 16.04 -1.12
N LEU A 42 11.38 15.60 -0.38
CA LEU A 42 11.01 16.23 0.89
C LEU A 42 12.05 15.95 1.98
N GLY A 43 12.61 14.73 2.01
CA GLY A 43 13.70 14.37 2.92
C GLY A 43 14.93 15.27 2.74
N ARG A 44 15.31 15.58 1.49
CA ARG A 44 16.39 16.55 1.19
C ARG A 44 16.13 17.95 1.74
N LYS A 45 14.86 18.35 1.85
CA LYS A 45 14.45 19.67 2.36
C LYS A 45 14.16 19.67 3.86
N ALA A 46 14.24 18.52 4.54
CA ALA A 46 14.00 18.46 5.97
C ALA A 46 15.12 19.18 6.74
N ASP A 47 14.75 20.12 7.60
CA ASP A 47 15.70 20.86 8.47
C ASP A 47 15.89 20.20 9.83
N GLU A 48 14.93 19.37 10.22
CA GLU A 48 14.89 18.70 11.49
C GLU A 48 14.62 17.21 11.28
N PRO A 49 15.15 16.34 12.16
CA PRO A 49 14.92 14.90 12.04
C PRO A 49 13.43 14.53 12.13
N ALA A 50 12.60 15.32 12.83
CA ALA A 50 11.15 15.12 12.89
C ALA A 50 10.46 15.29 11.52
N LYS A 51 10.98 16.17 10.65
CA LYS A 51 10.46 16.40 9.30
C LYS A 51 10.69 15.21 8.36
N ILE A 52 11.61 14.30 8.69
CA ILE A 52 11.82 13.05 7.93
C ILE A 52 10.56 12.17 7.99
N LEU A 53 9.90 12.11 9.16
CA LEU A 53 8.65 11.35 9.30
C LEU A 53 7.52 11.96 8.45
N ILE A 54 7.46 13.29 8.37
CA ILE A 54 6.50 14.01 7.52
C ILE A 54 6.79 13.74 6.04
N ALA A 55 8.06 13.74 5.64
CA ALA A 55 8.49 13.41 4.28
C ALA A 55 8.13 11.97 3.89
N ALA A 56 8.36 11.01 4.79
CA ALA A 56 7.94 9.63 4.63
C ALA A 56 6.41 9.52 4.48
N PHE A 57 5.68 10.25 5.31
CA PHE A 57 4.22 10.29 5.28
C PHE A 57 3.69 10.79 3.95
N ALA A 58 4.19 11.95 3.52
CA ALA A 58 3.84 12.54 2.23
C ALA A 58 4.19 11.62 1.06
N GLY A 59 5.34 10.93 1.13
CA GLY A 59 5.75 9.93 0.15
C GLY A 59 4.75 8.81 0.00
N ALA A 60 4.43 8.10 1.08
CA ALA A 60 3.47 7.00 1.01
C ALA A 60 2.07 7.47 0.60
N PHE A 61 1.64 8.63 1.07
CA PHE A 61 0.36 9.21 0.69
C PHE A 61 0.31 9.45 -0.83
N ALA A 62 1.34 10.09 -1.39
CA ALA A 62 1.46 10.27 -2.83
C ALA A 62 1.49 8.93 -3.58
N GLY A 63 2.23 7.94 -3.06
CA GLY A 63 2.28 6.58 -3.60
C GLY A 63 0.91 5.92 -3.72
N VAL A 64 0.11 5.95 -2.65
CA VAL A 64 -1.24 5.37 -2.63
C VAL A 64 -2.20 6.16 -3.52
N VAL A 65 -2.10 7.49 -3.55
CA VAL A 65 -2.90 8.32 -4.48
C VAL A 65 -2.61 7.94 -5.94
N VAL A 66 -1.35 7.74 -6.31
CA VAL A 66 -0.99 7.31 -7.67
C VAL A 66 -1.54 5.92 -7.99
N LEU A 67 -1.47 4.97 -7.05
CA LEU A 67 -2.06 3.65 -7.24
C LEU A 67 -3.59 3.70 -7.35
N TYR A 68 -4.24 4.56 -6.57
CA TYR A 68 -5.68 4.79 -6.66
C TYR A 68 -6.07 5.36 -8.03
N VAL A 69 -5.34 6.36 -8.54
CA VAL A 69 -5.56 6.90 -9.87
C VAL A 69 -5.31 5.84 -10.95
N ALA A 70 -4.25 5.03 -10.82
CA ALA A 70 -3.98 3.92 -11.74
C ALA A 70 -5.12 2.88 -11.78
N ALA A 71 -5.71 2.59 -10.61
CA ALA A 71 -6.86 1.71 -10.50
C ALA A 71 -8.13 2.32 -11.14
N LEU A 72 -8.36 3.62 -10.98
CA LEU A 72 -9.47 4.32 -11.66
C LEU A 72 -9.34 4.29 -13.19
N LEU A 73 -8.10 4.36 -13.69
CA LEU A 73 -7.79 4.27 -15.12
C LEU A 73 -7.77 2.82 -15.64
N GLN A 74 -8.07 1.83 -14.80
CA GLN A 74 -8.02 0.39 -15.13
C GLN A 74 -6.64 -0.09 -15.62
N ILE A 75 -5.57 0.62 -15.25
CA ILE A 75 -4.19 0.22 -15.57
C ILE A 75 -3.74 -0.94 -14.66
N SER A 76 -4.35 -1.02 -13.47
CA SER A 76 -4.03 -1.99 -12.43
C SER A 76 -5.28 -2.65 -11.87
N ASP A 77 -5.08 -3.79 -11.21
CA ASP A 77 -6.17 -4.64 -10.71
C ASP A 77 -6.84 -4.01 -9.47
N ALA A 78 -7.85 -3.18 -9.74
CA ALA A 78 -8.53 -2.34 -8.75
C ALA A 78 -9.11 -3.10 -7.52
N PRO A 79 -9.70 -4.30 -7.67
CA PRO A 79 -10.22 -5.07 -6.52
C PRO A 79 -9.12 -5.54 -5.58
N THR A 80 -7.95 -5.89 -6.11
CA THR A 80 -6.81 -6.35 -5.30
C THR A 80 -6.14 -5.16 -4.61
N LEU A 81 -5.95 -4.05 -5.32
CA LEU A 81 -5.40 -2.81 -4.75
C LEU A 81 -6.28 -2.22 -3.65
N GLY A 82 -7.60 -2.21 -3.81
CA GLY A 82 -8.52 -1.70 -2.80
C GLY A 82 -8.45 -2.46 -1.48
N ARG A 83 -8.34 -3.80 -1.54
CA ARG A 83 -8.20 -4.67 -0.35
C ARG A 83 -6.83 -4.51 0.32
N ALA A 84 -5.79 -4.27 -0.47
CA ALA A 84 -4.42 -4.12 -0.01
C ALA A 84 -4.05 -2.69 0.44
N ALA A 85 -4.90 -1.69 0.18
CA ALA A 85 -4.54 -0.28 0.29
C ALA A 85 -3.95 0.12 1.64
N ALA A 86 -4.53 -0.35 2.75
CA ALA A 86 -4.01 -0.08 4.09
C ALA A 86 -2.63 -0.71 4.32
N GLY A 87 -2.44 -1.95 3.85
CA GLY A 87 -1.16 -2.65 3.91
C GLY A 87 -0.09 -1.97 3.04
N ILE A 88 -0.46 -1.56 1.83
CA ILE A 88 0.43 -0.82 0.91
C ILE A 88 0.83 0.51 1.53
N PHE A 89 -0.12 1.24 2.14
CA PHE A 89 0.16 2.49 2.82
C PHE A 89 1.13 2.30 4.00
N ALA A 90 0.88 1.31 4.85
CA ALA A 90 1.73 1.01 6.00
C ALA A 90 3.15 0.57 5.57
N ALA A 91 3.26 -0.30 4.56
CA ALA A 91 4.56 -0.68 4.00
C ALA A 91 5.25 0.53 3.33
N SER A 92 4.49 1.40 2.68
CA SER A 92 4.99 2.63 2.06
C SER A 92 5.48 3.64 3.08
N MET A 93 4.94 3.68 4.31
CA MET A 93 5.52 4.47 5.41
C MET A 93 6.95 4.05 5.67
N ILE A 94 7.18 2.74 5.79
CA ILE A 94 8.49 2.17 6.11
C ILE A 94 9.47 2.46 4.97
N ALA A 95 9.06 2.18 3.72
CA ALA A 95 9.85 2.48 2.54
C ALA A 95 10.13 3.99 2.41
N GLY A 96 9.11 4.82 2.58
CA GLY A 96 9.19 6.28 2.58
C GLY A 96 10.16 6.81 3.63
N LEU A 97 10.24 6.19 4.81
CA LEU A 97 11.21 6.57 5.85
C LEU A 97 12.64 6.33 5.38
N VAL A 98 12.89 5.19 4.71
CA VAL A 98 14.20 4.88 4.12
C VAL A 98 14.55 5.91 3.05
N TYR A 99 13.65 6.17 2.09
CA TYR A 99 13.90 7.14 1.02
C TYR A 99 14.05 8.58 1.53
N ALA A 100 13.25 8.99 2.52
CA ALA A 100 13.36 10.29 3.15
C ALA A 100 14.68 10.44 3.92
N ARG A 101 15.14 9.39 4.62
CA ARG A 101 16.47 9.40 5.26
C ARG A 101 17.60 9.49 4.26
N ILE A 102 17.52 8.76 3.15
CA ILE A 102 18.49 8.88 2.06
C ILE A 102 18.47 10.32 1.53
N GLY A 103 17.30 10.91 1.29
CA GLY A 103 17.18 12.31 0.90
C GLY A 103 17.84 13.25 1.90
N TYR A 104 17.54 13.10 3.19
CA TYR A 104 18.11 13.93 4.25
C TYR A 104 19.64 13.83 4.33
N ALA A 105 20.20 12.64 4.18
CA ALA A 105 21.65 12.44 4.16
C ALA A 105 22.34 13.10 2.95
N PHE A 106 21.61 13.30 1.85
CA PHE A 106 22.08 13.97 0.62
C PHE A 106 21.75 15.47 0.62
N LYS A 107 21.27 16.02 1.74
CA LYS A 107 21.10 17.45 1.94
C LYS A 107 22.49 18.12 1.88
N ARG A 108 22.67 18.95 0.85
CA ARG A 108 23.78 19.89 0.72
C ARG A 108 23.25 21.27 1.03
#